data_AF-A0A1G6HGD6-F1
#
_entry.id   AF-A0A1G6HGD6-F1
#
_cell.length_a   1.000
_cell.length_b   1.000
_cell.length_c   1.000
_cell.angle_alpha   90.00
_cell.angle_beta   90.00
_cell.angle_gamma   90.00
#
_symmetry.space_group_name_H-M   'P 1'
#
loop_
_entity.id
_entity.type
_entity.pdbx_description
1 polymer ?
#
loop_
_entity_poly.entity_id
_entity_poly.type
_entity_poly.pdbx_seq_one_letter_code
_entity_poly.pdbx_strand_id
1 'polypeptide(L)'
;MESAIPKHLEQKRTCPRNLVDNTYLPPFPAWTTRFETNAKQFTVAYFAIQSTAEIEYSEHHIFTQYFEGQDQPQYWVPSTFVDAQNYHHLVITAYWSDVEPFDRWCTQSGFQIWWHDDKRENEQYGYFLEIYYPKITEFETIFSNPNTPEGIAHLAQGMSDEMQEHAYYGSMRDRLPIAQTENLHGENGNFSVLGTSTHGQRIRLKGKEHLSLIRSGQDWEGTKGKERDLYLNDVEPILRQGMDFLASEGLAEGCFNCRYMTVLDANTGKPLNKTFGLAYFRDLEHLERWAKSHPTHVQIFGSFMKYVQEMNFQVNLKLFHEVMSIPSQSQYFEYIRCHNKTGLLNTL
;
A
#
# COMPACT_ATOMS: atom_id res chain seq x y z
N MET A 1 -20.69 -10.48 14.63
CA MET A 1 -19.23 -10.38 14.61
C MET A 1 -18.66 -11.66 14.04
N GLU A 2 -17.74 -11.56 13.10
CA GLU A 2 -17.10 -12.71 12.43
C GLU A 2 -15.57 -12.61 12.46
N SER A 3 -14.87 -13.67 12.02
CA SER A 3 -13.41 -13.61 11.87
C SER A 3 -13.04 -12.84 10.61
N ALA A 4 -11.92 -12.11 10.65
CA ALA A 4 -11.34 -11.48 9.47
C ALA A 4 -10.95 -12.50 8.38
N ILE A 5 -10.51 -13.70 8.77
CA ILE A 5 -10.18 -14.78 7.83
C ILE A 5 -11.49 -15.47 7.40
N PRO A 6 -11.86 -15.48 6.12
CA PRO A 6 -13.07 -16.15 5.67
C PRO A 6 -12.91 -17.67 5.76
N LYS A 7 -14.01 -18.39 6.04
CA LYS A 7 -14.03 -19.84 6.31
C LYS A 7 -13.27 -20.71 5.30
N HIS A 8 -13.27 -20.33 4.02
CA HIS A 8 -12.59 -21.12 2.96
C HIS A 8 -11.06 -20.97 2.97
N LEU A 9 -10.52 -20.01 3.74
CA LEU A 9 -9.08 -19.78 3.95
C LEU A 9 -8.62 -20.17 5.37
N GLU A 10 -9.53 -20.61 6.23
CA GLU A 10 -9.17 -21.10 7.55
C GLU A 10 -8.34 -22.38 7.43
N GLN A 11 -7.26 -22.45 8.22
CA GLN A 11 -6.36 -23.58 8.26
C GLN A 11 -6.12 -24.03 9.70
N LYS A 12 -5.71 -25.28 9.88
CA LYS A 12 -5.25 -25.75 11.19
C LYS A 12 -3.99 -24.97 11.56
N ARG A 13 -4.09 -24.10 12.56
CA ARG A 13 -3.00 -23.24 13.00
C ARG A 13 -1.79 -24.05 13.50
N THR A 14 -0.62 -23.70 13.01
CA THR A 14 0.69 -24.05 13.60
C THR A 14 1.37 -22.84 14.23
N CYS A 15 0.92 -21.62 13.87
CA CYS A 15 1.28 -20.38 14.54
C CYS A 15 0.08 -19.87 15.36
N PRO A 16 0.26 -19.59 16.67
CA PRO A 16 -0.83 -19.12 17.52
C PRO A 16 -1.31 -17.72 17.11
N ARG A 17 -2.55 -17.39 17.47
CA ARG A 17 -3.04 -16.00 17.42
C ARG A 17 -2.36 -15.18 18.50
N ASN A 18 -2.21 -13.88 18.24
CA ASN A 18 -1.88 -12.93 19.29
C ASN A 18 -3.07 -12.67 20.22
N LEU A 19 -4.31 -12.88 19.74
CA LEU A 19 -5.50 -12.84 20.57
C LEU A 19 -5.47 -13.95 21.64
N VAL A 20 -5.44 -13.53 22.91
CA VAL A 20 -5.35 -14.45 24.06
C VAL A 20 -6.73 -14.98 24.48
N ASP A 21 -7.80 -14.20 24.26
CA ASP A 21 -9.16 -14.51 24.70
C ASP A 21 -10.15 -14.46 23.52
N ASN A 22 -10.75 -15.59 23.18
CA ASN A 22 -11.74 -15.68 22.10
C ASN A 22 -13.06 -14.94 22.42
N THR A 23 -13.27 -14.53 23.67
CA THR A 23 -14.41 -13.69 24.08
C THR A 23 -14.12 -12.19 23.96
N TYR A 24 -12.92 -11.83 23.49
CA TYR A 24 -12.58 -10.44 23.19
C TYR A 24 -13.59 -9.79 22.25
N LEU A 25 -14.04 -8.61 22.66
CA LEU A 25 -14.87 -7.72 21.86
C LEU A 25 -14.04 -6.46 21.57
N PRO A 26 -13.81 -6.11 20.29
CA PRO A 26 -13.14 -4.87 19.96
C PRO A 26 -13.96 -3.65 20.43
N PRO A 27 -13.29 -2.52 20.72
CA PRO A 27 -13.92 -1.34 21.31
C PRO A 27 -14.75 -0.49 20.33
N PHE A 28 -14.68 -0.77 19.03
CA PHE A 28 -15.41 -0.10 17.96
C PHE A 28 -15.59 -1.08 16.79
N PRO A 29 -16.49 -0.83 15.82
CA PRO A 29 -16.64 -1.70 14.66
C PRO A 29 -15.54 -1.48 13.63
N ALA A 30 -15.12 -2.55 12.96
CA ALA A 30 -14.27 -2.50 11.77
C ALA A 30 -14.65 -3.65 10.81
N TRP A 31 -14.30 -3.48 9.54
CA TRP A 31 -14.66 -4.41 8.46
C TRP A 31 -13.43 -4.78 7.63
N THR A 32 -13.51 -5.90 6.94
CA THR A 32 -12.50 -6.38 6.00
C THR A 32 -13.16 -6.84 4.70
N THR A 33 -12.40 -6.90 3.62
CA THR A 33 -12.87 -7.30 2.29
C THR A 33 -13.27 -8.78 2.21
N ARG A 34 -14.27 -9.08 1.38
CA ARG A 34 -14.69 -10.44 1.01
C ARG A 34 -14.58 -10.60 -0.50
N PHE A 35 -13.71 -11.51 -0.94
CA PHE A 35 -13.51 -11.86 -2.34
C PHE A 35 -14.23 -13.16 -2.70
N GLU A 36 -14.32 -13.43 -4.01
CA GLU A 36 -14.86 -14.70 -4.49
C GLU A 36 -14.03 -15.87 -3.93
N THR A 37 -14.67 -17.00 -3.64
CA THR A 37 -13.99 -18.18 -3.06
C THR A 37 -12.96 -18.84 -3.98
N ASN A 38 -13.06 -18.57 -5.29
CA ASN A 38 -12.12 -18.98 -6.32
C ASN A 38 -11.03 -17.94 -6.60
N ALA A 39 -11.06 -16.76 -5.97
CA ALA A 39 -9.98 -15.77 -6.09
C ALA A 39 -8.70 -16.36 -5.48
N LYS A 40 -7.60 -16.31 -6.23
CA LYS A 40 -6.33 -16.95 -5.83
C LYS A 40 -5.21 -15.95 -5.64
N GLN A 41 -5.03 -15.08 -6.62
CA GLN A 41 -3.89 -14.19 -6.70
C GLN A 41 -4.29 -12.93 -7.44
N PHE A 42 -3.81 -11.79 -6.97
CA PHE A 42 -4.14 -10.47 -7.48
C PHE A 42 -2.88 -9.85 -8.07
N THR A 43 -3.04 -8.77 -8.84
CA THR A 43 -1.92 -7.93 -9.26
C THR A 43 -2.14 -6.51 -8.76
N VAL A 44 -1.14 -5.96 -8.08
CA VAL A 44 -1.09 -4.56 -7.68
C VAL A 44 0.15 -3.94 -8.28
N ALA A 45 -0.01 -2.89 -9.08
CA ALA A 45 1.09 -2.23 -9.78
C ALA A 45 1.12 -0.73 -9.48
N TYR A 46 2.31 -0.21 -9.21
CA TYR A 46 2.60 1.22 -9.09
C TYR A 46 3.45 1.63 -10.29
N PHE A 47 2.86 2.42 -11.18
CA PHE A 47 3.53 3.04 -12.32
C PHE A 47 3.83 4.48 -11.97
N ALA A 48 5.06 4.93 -12.14
CA ALA A 48 5.42 6.28 -11.71
C ALA A 48 6.31 7.02 -12.69
N ILE A 49 6.10 8.34 -12.69
CA ILE A 49 6.95 9.34 -13.33
C ILE A 49 7.66 10.10 -12.22
N GLN A 50 8.95 10.38 -12.43
CA GLN A 50 9.79 11.16 -11.54
C GLN A 50 10.46 12.30 -12.32
N SER A 51 10.46 13.51 -11.74
CA SER A 51 11.11 14.69 -12.33
C SER A 51 11.65 15.63 -11.25
N THR A 52 12.64 16.46 -11.61
CA THR A 52 13.08 17.58 -10.77
C THR A 52 12.16 18.80 -10.88
N ALA A 53 11.33 18.85 -11.93
CA ALA A 53 10.29 19.84 -12.11
C ALA A 53 8.93 19.26 -11.71
N GLU A 54 7.97 20.13 -11.42
CA GLU A 54 6.58 19.73 -11.22
C GLU A 54 6.05 18.97 -12.44
N ILE A 55 5.33 17.87 -12.20
CA ILE A 55 4.79 17.01 -13.25
C ILE A 55 3.34 17.44 -13.47
N GLU A 56 3.03 17.88 -14.69
CA GLU A 56 1.64 18.18 -15.05
C GLU A 56 0.80 16.91 -14.97
N TYR A 57 -0.43 17.02 -14.45
CA TYR A 57 -1.30 15.86 -14.27
C TYR A 57 -1.47 15.06 -15.58
N SER A 58 -1.61 15.73 -16.73
CA SER A 58 -1.75 15.10 -18.05
C SER A 58 -0.67 14.08 -18.39
N GLU A 59 0.50 14.14 -17.76
CA GLU A 59 1.58 13.16 -17.94
C GLU A 59 1.17 11.75 -17.48
N HIS A 60 0.14 11.59 -16.63
CA HIS A 60 -0.41 10.26 -16.30
C HIS A 60 -0.80 9.46 -17.55
N HIS A 61 -1.14 10.15 -18.64
CA HIS A 61 -1.56 9.55 -19.90
C HIS A 61 -0.48 8.61 -20.47
N ILE A 62 0.79 8.81 -20.12
CA ILE A 62 1.87 7.92 -20.52
C ILE A 62 1.59 6.46 -20.16
N PHE A 63 0.95 6.23 -19.01
CA PHE A 63 0.51 4.90 -18.56
C PHE A 63 -0.96 4.66 -18.87
N THR A 64 -1.84 5.61 -18.57
CA THR A 64 -3.29 5.35 -18.62
C THR A 64 -3.84 5.22 -20.05
N GLN A 65 -3.10 5.66 -21.09
CA GLN A 65 -3.46 5.35 -22.48
C GLN A 65 -3.50 3.84 -22.77
N TYR A 66 -2.80 3.04 -21.96
CA TYR A 66 -2.83 1.58 -22.04
C TYR A 66 -3.96 0.97 -21.22
N PHE A 67 -4.66 1.74 -20.37
CA PHE A 67 -5.75 1.25 -19.51
C PHE A 67 -7.10 1.32 -20.23
N GLU A 68 -7.12 0.87 -21.47
CA GLU A 68 -8.30 0.86 -22.32
C GLU A 68 -8.50 -0.54 -22.91
N GLY A 69 -9.77 -1.00 -22.97
CA GLY A 69 -10.15 -2.23 -23.66
C GLY A 69 -10.17 -3.46 -22.76
N GLN A 70 -9.85 -4.63 -23.34
CA GLN A 70 -9.88 -5.92 -22.65
C GLN A 70 -8.74 -6.01 -21.63
N ASP A 71 -9.00 -6.72 -20.52
CA ASP A 71 -8.01 -7.00 -19.48
C ASP A 71 -7.35 -5.76 -18.81
N GLN A 72 -7.86 -4.54 -19.05
CA GLN A 72 -7.46 -3.32 -18.35
C GLN A 72 -7.63 -3.45 -16.82
N PRO A 73 -6.96 -2.63 -15.99
CA PRO A 73 -7.14 -2.71 -14.54
C PRO A 73 -8.60 -2.48 -14.16
N GLN A 74 -9.10 -3.27 -13.22
CA GLN A 74 -10.47 -3.11 -12.70
C GLN A 74 -10.61 -1.84 -11.86
N TYR A 75 -9.51 -1.41 -11.23
CA TYR A 75 -9.45 -0.15 -10.52
C TYR A 75 -8.05 0.46 -10.64
N TRP A 76 -7.99 1.78 -10.78
CA TRP A 76 -6.75 2.52 -10.67
C TRP A 76 -7.00 3.90 -10.08
N VAL A 77 -5.96 4.48 -9.46
CA VAL A 77 -6.04 5.79 -8.84
C VAL A 77 -4.71 6.54 -8.97
N PRO A 78 -4.73 7.82 -9.37
CA PRO A 78 -3.53 8.66 -9.41
C PRO A 78 -3.23 9.27 -8.04
N SER A 79 -1.95 9.48 -7.78
CA SER A 79 -1.46 10.13 -6.57
C SER A 79 -0.14 10.86 -6.83
N THR A 80 0.19 11.82 -5.98
CA THR A 80 1.43 12.60 -6.10
C THR A 80 2.11 12.79 -4.75
N PHE A 81 3.43 12.95 -4.78
CA PHE A 81 4.24 13.37 -3.65
C PHE A 81 5.53 14.03 -4.14
N VAL A 82 6.19 14.74 -3.23
CA VAL A 82 7.57 15.21 -3.40
C VAL A 82 8.43 14.44 -2.40
N ASP A 83 9.52 13.85 -2.87
CA ASP A 83 10.40 13.09 -1.99
C ASP A 83 11.43 13.96 -1.27
N ALA A 84 12.22 13.35 -0.39
CA ALA A 84 13.27 14.02 0.37
C ALA A 84 14.43 14.55 -0.49
N GLN A 85 14.51 14.16 -1.76
CA GLN A 85 15.46 14.68 -2.74
C GLN A 85 14.87 15.83 -3.57
N ASN A 86 13.66 16.28 -3.24
CA ASN A 86 12.88 17.30 -3.96
C ASN A 86 12.52 16.90 -5.40
N TYR A 87 12.41 15.61 -5.68
CA TYR A 87 11.83 15.15 -6.93
C TYR A 87 10.32 15.05 -6.78
N HIS A 88 9.61 15.51 -7.80
CA HIS A 88 8.17 15.36 -7.94
C HIS A 88 7.87 13.98 -8.52
N HIS A 89 6.83 13.34 -7.99
CA HIS A 89 6.36 12.04 -8.44
C HIS A 89 4.86 12.09 -8.77
N LEU A 90 4.50 11.48 -9.89
CA LEU A 90 3.12 11.16 -10.25
C LEU A 90 3.01 9.65 -10.38
N VAL A 91 2.18 9.03 -9.54
CA VAL A 91 2.08 7.57 -9.40
C VAL A 91 0.66 7.11 -9.65
N ILE A 92 0.52 6.13 -10.53
CA ILE A 92 -0.72 5.44 -10.82
C ILE A 92 -0.67 4.08 -10.15
N THR A 93 -1.55 3.87 -9.17
CA THR A 93 -1.73 2.55 -8.54
C THR A 93 -2.89 1.85 -9.25
N ALA A 94 -2.67 0.64 -9.76
CA ALA A 94 -3.67 -0.13 -10.50
C ALA A 94 -3.79 -1.57 -9.98
N TYR A 95 -4.99 -2.13 -10.09
CA TYR A 95 -5.41 -3.37 -9.46
C TYR A 95 -6.11 -4.31 -10.47
N TRP A 96 -5.70 -5.58 -10.45
CA TRP A 96 -6.34 -6.68 -11.16
C TRP A 96 -6.65 -7.83 -10.20
N SER A 97 -7.77 -8.50 -10.40
CA SER A 97 -8.23 -9.62 -9.58
C SER A 97 -7.59 -10.95 -9.94
N ASP A 98 -6.78 -10.99 -10.99
CA ASP A 98 -6.06 -12.17 -11.46
C ASP A 98 -4.77 -11.77 -12.22
N VAL A 99 -3.78 -12.66 -12.25
CA VAL A 99 -2.51 -12.45 -12.94
C VAL A 99 -2.64 -12.65 -14.45
N GLU A 100 -3.49 -13.56 -14.91
CA GLU A 100 -3.64 -13.84 -16.35
C GLU A 100 -4.20 -12.65 -17.15
N PRO A 101 -5.24 -11.91 -16.69
CA PRO A 101 -5.63 -10.66 -17.32
C PRO A 101 -4.49 -9.64 -17.35
N PHE A 102 -3.74 -9.49 -16.27
CA PHE A 102 -2.61 -8.56 -16.24
C PHE A 102 -1.53 -8.92 -17.28
N ASP A 103 -1.17 -10.20 -17.42
CA ASP A 103 -0.19 -10.66 -18.40
C ASP A 103 -0.67 -10.46 -19.84
N ARG A 104 -1.95 -10.76 -20.11
CA ARG A 104 -2.58 -10.49 -21.41
C ARG A 104 -2.59 -9.01 -21.70
N TRP A 105 -2.98 -8.17 -20.74
CA TRP A 105 -2.98 -6.72 -20.85
C TRP A 105 -1.58 -6.18 -21.16
N CYS A 106 -0.55 -6.59 -20.41
CA CYS A 106 0.83 -6.16 -20.63
C CYS A 106 1.26 -6.37 -22.09
N THR A 107 0.92 -7.54 -22.64
CA THR A 107 1.30 -7.95 -23.99
C THR A 107 0.43 -7.28 -25.06
N GLN A 108 -0.89 -7.33 -24.90
CA GLN A 108 -1.85 -6.95 -25.95
C GLN A 108 -2.08 -5.44 -26.05
N SER A 109 -1.93 -4.70 -24.94
CA SER A 109 -2.03 -3.22 -24.95
C SER A 109 -0.84 -2.56 -25.64
N GLY A 110 0.27 -3.27 -25.80
CA GLY A 110 1.55 -2.70 -26.22
C GLY A 110 2.34 -2.03 -25.10
N PHE A 111 1.83 -2.02 -23.86
CA PHE A 111 2.53 -1.49 -22.68
C PHE A 111 3.91 -2.14 -22.51
N GLN A 112 3.99 -3.48 -22.62
CA GLN A 112 5.26 -4.19 -22.46
C GLN A 112 6.29 -3.75 -23.50
N ILE A 113 5.89 -3.55 -24.76
CA ILE A 113 6.78 -3.08 -25.83
C ILE A 113 7.29 -1.67 -25.49
N TRP A 114 6.39 -0.78 -25.05
CA TRP A 114 6.73 0.57 -24.66
C TRP A 114 7.67 0.62 -23.44
N TRP A 115 7.42 -0.20 -22.42
CA TRP A 115 8.23 -0.24 -21.19
C TRP A 115 9.67 -0.70 -21.45
N HIS A 116 9.85 -1.65 -22.37
CA HIS A 116 11.16 -2.24 -22.70
C HIS A 116 11.90 -1.53 -23.83
N ASP A 117 11.33 -0.49 -24.46
CA ASP A 117 12.04 0.30 -25.47
C ASP A 117 13.19 1.11 -24.83
N ASP A 118 14.41 0.98 -25.37
CA ASP A 118 15.62 1.69 -24.91
C ASP A 118 15.46 3.22 -24.95
N LYS A 119 14.49 3.75 -25.70
CA LYS A 119 14.15 5.18 -25.69
C LYS A 119 13.83 5.70 -24.28
N ARG A 120 13.24 4.88 -23.41
CA ARG A 120 12.93 5.26 -22.02
C ARG A 120 14.18 5.70 -21.25
N GLU A 121 15.36 5.18 -21.61
CA GLU A 121 16.64 5.53 -20.99
C GLU A 121 17.17 6.92 -21.40
N ASN A 122 16.57 7.53 -22.42
CA ASN A 122 17.00 8.80 -22.99
C ASN A 122 15.96 9.93 -22.85
N GLU A 123 14.79 9.63 -22.29
CA GLU A 123 13.71 10.58 -22.08
C GLU A 123 13.92 11.53 -20.90
N GLN A 124 13.09 12.56 -20.78
CA GLN A 124 13.25 13.58 -19.74
C GLN A 124 12.92 13.09 -18.32
N TYR A 125 12.04 12.10 -18.21
CA TYR A 125 11.56 11.59 -16.92
C TYR A 125 12.34 10.37 -16.43
N GLY A 126 12.35 10.19 -15.12
CA GLY A 126 12.56 8.88 -14.52
C GLY A 126 11.25 8.11 -14.46
N TYR A 127 11.31 6.79 -14.59
CA TYR A 127 10.15 5.91 -14.48
C TYR A 127 10.42 4.78 -13.50
N PHE A 128 9.45 4.39 -12.71
CA PHE A 128 9.52 3.12 -11.98
C PHE A 128 8.25 2.31 -12.11
N LEU A 129 8.44 0.99 -12.06
CA LEU A 129 7.38 -0.01 -12.07
C LEU A 129 7.63 -0.97 -10.92
N GLU A 130 6.73 -0.92 -9.94
CA GLU A 130 6.74 -1.80 -8.77
C GLU A 130 5.44 -2.63 -8.78
N ILE A 131 5.54 -3.93 -9.00
CA ILE A 131 4.40 -4.84 -9.10
C ILE A 131 4.51 -5.93 -8.06
N TYR A 132 3.38 -6.27 -7.46
CA TYR A 132 3.22 -7.35 -6.50
C TYR A 132 2.11 -8.29 -6.98
N TYR A 133 2.31 -9.58 -6.73
CA TYR A 133 1.34 -10.63 -7.05
C TYR A 133 0.86 -11.34 -5.76
N PRO A 134 0.19 -10.66 -4.82
CA PRO A 134 -0.26 -11.29 -3.58
C PRO A 134 -1.27 -12.38 -3.86
N LYS A 135 -1.09 -13.55 -3.24
CA LYS A 135 -2.18 -14.51 -3.10
C LYS A 135 -3.23 -13.98 -2.14
N ILE A 136 -4.46 -14.48 -2.23
CA ILE A 136 -5.55 -14.17 -1.30
C ILE A 136 -5.17 -14.44 0.17
N THR A 137 -4.21 -15.32 0.41
CA THR A 137 -3.71 -15.64 1.76
C THR A 137 -2.63 -14.67 2.26
N GLU A 138 -2.01 -13.88 1.38
CA GLU A 138 -0.80 -13.08 1.63
C GLU A 138 -1.09 -11.62 1.96
N PHE A 139 -2.36 -11.22 2.05
CA PHE A 139 -2.76 -9.87 2.44
C PHE A 139 -3.96 -9.84 3.37
N GLU A 140 -4.12 -8.72 4.06
CA GLU A 140 -5.26 -8.40 4.91
C GLU A 140 -5.70 -6.96 4.68
N THR A 141 -6.97 -6.68 4.97
CA THR A 141 -7.50 -5.32 4.91
C THR A 141 -8.30 -4.99 6.16
N ILE A 142 -8.33 -3.71 6.52
CA ILE A 142 -9.22 -3.15 7.54
C ILE A 142 -9.79 -1.82 7.07
N PHE A 143 -11.07 -1.60 7.35
CA PHE A 143 -11.79 -0.39 7.04
C PHE A 143 -12.58 0.09 8.26
N SER A 144 -12.60 1.40 8.49
CA SER A 144 -13.50 2.03 9.47
C SER A 144 -14.88 2.35 8.89
N ASN A 145 -15.11 2.10 7.60
CA ASN A 145 -16.38 2.29 6.91
C ASN A 145 -16.54 1.23 5.80
N PRO A 146 -17.59 0.40 5.80
CA PRO A 146 -17.74 -0.67 4.82
C PRO A 146 -18.24 -0.19 3.44
N ASN A 147 -18.70 1.06 3.33
CA ASN A 147 -19.35 1.58 2.13
C ASN A 147 -18.41 2.41 1.23
N THR A 148 -17.15 2.55 1.63
CA THR A 148 -16.14 3.32 0.88
C THR A 148 -14.91 2.44 0.65
N PRO A 149 -14.96 1.55 -0.36
CA PRO A 149 -13.80 0.74 -0.71
C PRO A 149 -12.65 1.65 -1.13
N GLU A 150 -11.43 1.22 -0.81
CA GLU A 150 -10.19 1.83 -1.25
C GLU A 150 -9.20 0.70 -1.61
N GLY A 151 -8.27 0.98 -2.52
CA GLY A 151 -7.25 0.02 -2.94
C GLY A 151 -7.83 -1.30 -3.46
N ILE A 152 -7.32 -2.42 -2.94
CA ILE A 152 -7.72 -3.77 -3.36
C ILE A 152 -9.19 -4.08 -3.07
N ALA A 153 -9.84 -3.32 -2.18
CA ALA A 153 -11.26 -3.50 -1.88
C ALA A 153 -12.18 -3.21 -3.07
N HIS A 154 -11.72 -2.47 -4.09
CA HIS A 154 -12.49 -2.31 -5.33
C HIS A 154 -12.64 -3.62 -6.12
N LEU A 155 -11.83 -4.64 -5.83
CA LEU A 155 -11.91 -5.96 -6.44
C LEU A 155 -12.76 -6.95 -5.63
N ALA A 156 -13.24 -6.55 -4.45
CA ALA A 156 -14.00 -7.40 -3.55
C ALA A 156 -15.47 -7.53 -4.00
N GLN A 157 -16.10 -8.66 -3.67
CA GLN A 157 -17.55 -8.83 -3.83
C GLN A 157 -18.34 -7.99 -2.81
N GLY A 158 -17.71 -7.69 -1.67
CA GLY A 158 -18.29 -6.88 -0.61
C GLY A 158 -17.37 -6.80 0.61
N MET A 159 -17.93 -6.31 1.71
CA MET A 159 -17.27 -6.27 3.02
C MET A 159 -17.84 -7.36 3.93
N SER A 160 -17.07 -7.70 4.96
CA SER A 160 -17.48 -8.55 6.07
C SER A 160 -18.63 -7.95 6.87
N ASP A 161 -19.18 -8.71 7.82
CA ASP A 161 -19.79 -8.11 9.01
C ASP A 161 -18.69 -7.50 9.91
N GLU A 162 -19.05 -6.90 11.05
CA GLU A 162 -18.04 -6.42 12.02
C GLU A 162 -17.08 -7.56 12.40
N MET A 163 -15.77 -7.34 12.29
CA MET A 163 -14.76 -8.37 12.54
C MET A 163 -14.19 -8.34 13.97
N GLN A 164 -13.71 -9.47 14.49
CA GLN A 164 -13.12 -9.55 15.83
C GLN A 164 -11.66 -9.09 15.88
N GLU A 165 -10.86 -9.42 14.87
CA GLU A 165 -9.40 -9.30 14.87
C GLU A 165 -8.90 -7.87 14.62
N HIS A 166 -9.20 -6.94 15.51
CA HIS A 166 -8.63 -5.58 15.46
C HIS A 166 -8.53 -4.91 16.85
N ALA A 167 -7.88 -3.74 16.91
CA ALA A 167 -7.69 -2.94 18.12
C ALA A 167 -6.87 -3.63 19.25
N TYR A 168 -6.00 -4.56 18.87
CA TYR A 168 -4.92 -5.07 19.72
C TYR A 168 -3.63 -5.22 18.91
N TYR A 169 -2.47 -5.08 19.55
CA TYR A 169 -1.18 -5.30 18.90
C TYR A 169 -1.05 -6.77 18.48
N GLY A 170 -0.70 -7.00 17.21
CA GLY A 170 -0.71 -8.32 16.60
C GLY A 170 -2.00 -8.67 15.86
N SER A 171 -3.03 -7.83 15.91
CA SER A 171 -4.28 -8.06 15.19
C SER A 171 -4.11 -8.06 13.67
N MET A 172 -3.27 -7.16 13.12
CA MET A 172 -2.89 -7.16 11.70
C MET A 172 -2.41 -8.54 11.25
N ARG A 173 -1.47 -9.14 11.98
CA ARG A 173 -0.99 -10.49 11.71
C ARG A 173 -2.08 -11.55 11.86
N ASP A 174 -2.97 -11.43 12.84
CA ASP A 174 -4.08 -12.37 13.03
C ASP A 174 -5.11 -12.32 11.89
N ARG A 175 -5.20 -11.21 11.13
CA ARG A 175 -6.08 -11.07 9.96
C ARG A 175 -5.50 -11.69 8.68
N LEU A 176 -4.18 -11.91 8.61
CA LEU A 176 -3.52 -12.54 7.46
C LEU A 176 -3.78 -14.06 7.44
N PRO A 177 -4.41 -14.63 6.40
CA PRO A 177 -4.66 -16.07 6.36
C PRO A 177 -3.38 -16.91 6.42
N ILE A 178 -2.31 -16.50 5.73
CA ILE A 178 -1.03 -17.23 5.72
C ILE A 178 -0.34 -17.28 7.09
N ALA A 179 -0.61 -16.29 7.96
CA ALA A 179 -0.03 -16.23 9.30
C ALA A 179 -0.59 -17.29 10.27
N GLN A 180 -1.61 -18.06 9.86
CA GLN A 180 -2.07 -19.25 10.56
C GLN A 180 -1.00 -20.34 10.62
N THR A 181 -0.15 -20.42 9.60
CA THR A 181 0.83 -21.51 9.45
C THR A 181 2.27 -21.05 9.27
N GLU A 182 2.49 -19.77 8.95
CA GLU A 182 3.82 -19.22 8.67
C GLU A 182 4.17 -18.05 9.59
N ASN A 183 5.48 -17.87 9.86
CA ASN A 183 5.99 -16.78 10.69
C ASN A 183 6.23 -15.47 9.92
N LEU A 184 6.34 -15.54 8.58
CA LEU A 184 6.51 -14.39 7.68
C LEU A 184 7.78 -13.56 7.96
N HIS A 185 8.89 -14.24 8.29
CA HIS A 185 10.18 -13.58 8.48
C HIS A 185 10.83 -13.25 7.14
N GLY A 186 11.36 -12.03 7.02
CA GLY A 186 11.97 -11.57 5.79
C GLY A 186 13.46 -11.86 5.70
N GLU A 187 14.03 -11.49 4.57
CA GLU A 187 15.48 -11.55 4.35
C GLU A 187 16.22 -10.37 4.99
N ASN A 188 17.34 -10.67 5.65
CA ASN A 188 18.29 -9.67 6.10
C ASN A 188 18.98 -8.96 4.91
N GLY A 189 19.65 -7.85 5.21
CA GLY A 189 20.42 -7.09 4.24
C GLY A 189 19.58 -6.23 3.30
N ASN A 190 20.31 -5.61 2.39
CA ASN A 190 19.84 -4.66 1.39
C ASN A 190 19.19 -5.35 0.18
N PHE A 191 18.63 -4.57 -0.74
CA PHE A 191 18.22 -5.10 -2.04
C PHE A 191 19.45 -5.34 -2.92
N SER A 192 19.35 -6.33 -3.80
CA SER A 192 20.40 -6.64 -4.78
C SER A 192 19.92 -6.34 -6.19
N VAL A 193 20.82 -5.84 -7.02
CA VAL A 193 20.57 -5.67 -8.46
C VAL A 193 20.48 -7.05 -9.13
N LEU A 194 19.36 -7.31 -9.79
CA LEU A 194 19.14 -8.48 -10.63
C LEU A 194 19.72 -8.28 -12.03
N GLY A 195 19.68 -7.05 -12.55
CA GLY A 195 20.24 -6.70 -13.85
C GLY A 195 20.22 -5.19 -14.10
N THR A 196 21.05 -4.75 -15.04
CA THR A 196 21.07 -3.37 -15.53
C THR A 196 21.08 -3.35 -17.05
N SER A 197 20.59 -2.27 -17.68
CA SER A 197 20.83 -2.07 -19.11
C SER A 197 22.30 -1.80 -19.41
N THR A 198 22.67 -1.87 -20.68
CA THR A 198 24.03 -1.57 -21.17
C THR A 198 24.52 -0.19 -20.75
N HIS A 199 23.61 0.80 -20.67
CA HIS A 199 23.94 2.18 -20.27
C HIS A 199 23.74 2.44 -18.76
N GLY A 200 23.34 1.42 -17.99
CA GLY A 200 23.12 1.52 -16.55
C GLY A 200 21.94 2.40 -16.13
N GLN A 201 21.12 2.86 -17.07
CA GLN A 201 19.97 3.74 -16.78
C GLN A 201 18.74 2.95 -16.33
N ARG A 202 18.66 1.66 -16.64
CA ARG A 202 17.62 0.75 -16.18
C ARG A 202 18.18 -0.19 -15.15
N ILE A 203 17.56 -0.26 -13.99
CA ILE A 203 17.96 -1.09 -12.86
C ILE A 203 16.79 -1.98 -12.46
N ARG A 204 17.04 -3.29 -12.48
CA ARG A 204 16.12 -4.34 -12.05
C ARG A 204 16.56 -4.84 -10.68
N LEU A 205 15.69 -4.86 -9.68
CA LEU A 205 16.00 -5.41 -8.36
C LEU A 205 15.50 -6.85 -8.21
N LYS A 206 16.22 -7.65 -7.42
CA LYS A 206 15.73 -8.95 -6.95
C LYS A 206 14.70 -8.72 -5.84
N GLY A 207 13.58 -9.45 -5.87
CA GLY A 207 12.63 -9.48 -4.76
C GLY A 207 13.25 -10.05 -3.48
N LYS A 208 12.59 -9.82 -2.33
CA LYS A 208 13.00 -10.32 -1.01
C LYS A 208 11.88 -11.14 -0.39
N GLU A 209 12.20 -12.28 0.24
CA GLU A 209 11.17 -13.07 0.93
C GLU A 209 10.44 -12.25 1.99
N HIS A 210 9.12 -12.45 2.06
CA HIS A 210 8.17 -11.83 2.99
C HIS A 210 8.30 -10.30 3.12
N LEU A 211 8.72 -9.61 2.05
CA LEU A 211 8.68 -8.16 1.99
C LEU A 211 7.27 -7.68 2.34
N SER A 212 7.17 -6.83 3.35
CA SER A 212 5.89 -6.37 3.85
C SER A 212 5.58 -4.96 3.35
N LEU A 213 4.43 -4.82 2.71
CA LEU A 213 3.93 -3.55 2.19
C LEU A 213 2.71 -3.14 3.00
N ILE A 214 2.64 -1.87 3.38
CA ILE A 214 1.42 -1.27 3.93
C ILE A 214 1.04 -0.05 3.09
N ARG A 215 -0.23 0.00 2.67
CA ARG A 215 -0.90 1.22 2.20
C ARG A 215 -1.96 1.58 3.24
N SER A 216 -1.69 2.62 4.04
CA SER A 216 -2.58 3.11 5.09
C SER A 216 -3.11 4.49 4.74
N GLY A 217 -4.43 4.59 4.52
CA GLY A 217 -5.06 5.78 3.97
C GLY A 217 -6.02 6.48 4.93
N GLN A 218 -6.22 7.77 4.65
CA GLN A 218 -7.08 8.68 5.39
C GLN A 218 -7.94 9.45 4.38
N ASP A 219 -9.26 9.39 4.53
CA ASP A 219 -10.23 10.14 3.72
C ASP A 219 -11.05 11.05 4.65
N TRP A 220 -10.85 12.36 4.51
CA TRP A 220 -11.59 13.40 5.23
C TRP A 220 -12.48 14.25 4.31
N GLU A 221 -12.83 13.78 3.11
CA GLU A 221 -13.77 14.48 2.21
C GLU A 221 -15.11 14.74 2.90
N GLY A 222 -15.59 13.77 3.66
CA GLY A 222 -16.87 13.82 4.37
C GLY A 222 -16.87 14.62 5.67
N THR A 223 -15.72 14.96 6.25
CA THR A 223 -15.63 15.68 7.54
C THR A 223 -16.04 17.15 7.37
N LYS A 224 -16.56 17.78 8.44
CA LYS A 224 -16.97 19.19 8.42
C LYS A 224 -16.73 19.85 9.78
N GLY A 225 -16.61 21.19 9.79
CA GLY A 225 -16.49 21.99 11.00
C GLY A 225 -15.41 21.44 11.95
N LYS A 226 -15.79 21.26 13.23
CA LYS A 226 -14.90 20.79 14.29
C LYS A 226 -14.12 19.52 13.91
N GLU A 227 -14.78 18.53 13.31
CA GLU A 227 -14.14 17.26 12.97
C GLU A 227 -13.00 17.46 11.94
N ARG A 228 -13.25 18.29 10.93
CA ARG A 228 -12.25 18.61 9.91
C ARG A 228 -11.07 19.36 10.53
N ASP A 229 -11.35 20.34 11.39
CA ASP A 229 -10.31 21.12 12.06
C ASP A 229 -9.45 20.25 12.97
N LEU A 230 -10.07 19.33 13.74
CA LEU A 230 -9.33 18.39 14.60
C LEU A 230 -8.41 17.48 13.77
N TYR A 231 -8.91 16.90 12.68
CA TYR A 231 -8.06 16.05 11.84
C TYR A 231 -6.88 16.82 11.25
N LEU A 232 -7.14 17.97 10.61
CA LEU A 232 -6.12 18.74 9.91
C LEU A 232 -5.11 19.42 10.83
N ASN A 233 -5.50 19.80 12.05
CA ASN A 233 -4.62 20.52 12.97
C ASN A 233 -3.96 19.63 14.01
N ASP A 234 -4.60 18.52 14.43
CA ASP A 234 -4.15 17.72 15.58
C ASP A 234 -3.74 16.29 15.22
N VAL A 235 -4.25 15.72 14.11
CA VAL A 235 -3.98 14.33 13.71
C VAL A 235 -3.01 14.26 12.52
N GLU A 236 -3.35 14.92 11.41
CA GLU A 236 -2.56 14.89 10.16
C GLU A 236 -1.11 15.35 10.38
N PRO A 237 -0.81 16.42 11.14
CA PRO A 237 0.58 16.85 11.31
C PRO A 237 1.43 15.83 12.05
N ILE A 238 0.84 15.08 13.00
CA ILE A 238 1.54 14.01 13.73
C ILE A 238 1.73 12.79 12.82
N LEU A 239 0.73 12.46 12.01
CA LEU A 239 0.83 11.43 10.99
C LEU A 239 1.97 11.73 10.01
N ARG A 240 2.00 12.95 9.48
CA ARG A 240 3.03 13.42 8.56
C ARG A 240 4.43 13.29 9.15
N GLN A 241 4.63 13.73 10.39
CA GLN A 241 5.92 13.55 11.10
C GLN A 241 6.33 12.08 11.20
N GLY A 242 5.37 11.17 11.44
CA GLY A 242 5.64 9.74 11.44
C GLY A 242 6.06 9.19 10.08
N MET A 243 5.43 9.67 9.00
CA MET A 243 5.80 9.27 7.63
C MET A 243 7.14 9.87 7.21
N ASP A 244 7.41 11.13 7.55
CA ASP A 244 8.68 11.81 7.29
C ASP A 244 9.83 11.05 7.97
N PHE A 245 9.64 10.66 9.24
CA PHE A 245 10.60 9.81 9.95
C PHE A 245 10.86 8.49 9.23
N LEU A 246 9.81 7.78 8.79
CA LEU A 246 9.99 6.53 8.05
C LEU A 246 10.72 6.75 6.71
N ALA A 247 10.49 7.89 6.04
CA ALA A 247 11.13 8.22 4.78
C ALA A 247 12.63 8.58 4.95
N SER A 248 13.00 9.25 6.05
CA SER A 248 14.38 9.72 6.29
C SER A 248 15.23 8.76 7.12
N GLU A 249 14.64 8.14 8.14
CA GLU A 249 15.33 7.39 9.20
C GLU A 249 14.80 5.95 9.36
N GLY A 250 13.79 5.56 8.58
CA GLY A 250 13.09 4.29 8.72
C GLY A 250 13.95 3.04 8.51
N LEU A 251 15.12 3.13 7.87
CA LEU A 251 16.01 1.98 7.66
C LEU A 251 16.42 1.30 8.96
N ALA A 252 16.62 2.06 10.03
CA ALA A 252 16.94 1.54 11.36
C ALA A 252 15.78 0.69 11.95
N GLU A 253 14.54 1.02 11.58
CA GLU A 253 13.32 0.30 11.96
C GLU A 253 12.96 -0.82 10.98
N GLY A 254 13.79 -1.06 9.95
CA GLY A 254 13.53 -2.03 8.89
C GLY A 254 12.57 -1.54 7.80
N CYS A 255 12.24 -0.24 7.77
CA CYS A 255 11.50 0.38 6.69
C CYS A 255 12.47 0.79 5.56
N PHE A 256 12.37 0.14 4.41
CA PHE A 256 13.21 0.39 3.23
C PHE A 256 12.85 1.68 2.49
N ASN A 257 11.56 2.01 2.44
CA ASN A 257 11.05 3.22 1.82
C ASN A 257 9.67 3.55 2.40
N CYS A 258 9.38 4.84 2.52
CA CYS A 258 8.05 5.34 2.86
C CYS A 258 7.72 6.54 1.97
N ARG A 259 6.47 6.58 1.48
CA ARG A 259 5.91 7.67 0.68
C ARG A 259 4.64 8.14 1.35
N TYR A 260 4.52 9.44 1.58
CA TYR A 260 3.25 10.03 2.01
C TYR A 260 2.62 10.77 0.84
N MET A 261 1.52 10.22 0.32
CA MET A 261 1.02 10.54 -1.01
C MET A 261 -0.36 11.18 -0.91
N THR A 262 -0.59 12.19 -1.75
CA THR A 262 -1.90 12.83 -1.91
C THR A 262 -2.62 12.19 -3.09
N VAL A 263 -3.86 11.76 -2.89
CA VAL A 263 -4.68 11.17 -3.95
C VAL A 263 -5.21 12.27 -4.86
N LEU A 264 -5.22 12.03 -6.16
CA LEU A 264 -5.75 12.95 -7.16
C LEU A 264 -7.08 12.42 -7.72
N ASP A 265 -7.99 13.32 -8.06
CA ASP A 265 -9.18 12.98 -8.83
C ASP A 265 -8.79 12.53 -10.24
N ALA A 266 -9.21 11.33 -10.63
CA ALA A 266 -8.79 10.69 -11.87
C ALA A 266 -9.19 11.47 -13.15
N ASN A 267 -10.22 12.32 -13.07
CA ASN A 267 -10.72 13.07 -14.23
C ASN A 267 -10.11 14.47 -14.32
N THR A 268 -9.87 15.11 -13.18
CA THR A 268 -9.50 16.54 -13.11
C THR A 268 -8.06 16.78 -12.66
N GLY A 269 -7.40 15.78 -12.07
CA GLY A 269 -6.06 15.91 -11.50
C GLY A 269 -5.97 16.72 -10.22
N LYS A 270 -7.12 17.20 -9.70
CA LYS A 270 -7.13 17.99 -8.48
C LYS A 270 -6.87 17.11 -7.26
N PRO A 271 -6.09 17.58 -6.27
CA PRO A 271 -5.96 16.90 -4.99
C PRO A 271 -7.32 16.66 -4.34
N LEU A 272 -7.56 15.41 -3.95
CA LEU A 272 -8.67 15.06 -3.08
C LEU A 272 -8.27 15.28 -1.62
N ASN A 273 -9.26 15.35 -0.73
CA ASN A 273 -9.03 15.33 0.71
C ASN A 273 -8.75 13.89 1.20
N LYS A 274 -7.76 13.25 0.55
CA LYS A 274 -7.35 11.89 0.80
C LYS A 274 -5.83 11.77 0.68
N THR A 275 -5.24 11.11 1.66
CA THR A 275 -3.82 10.75 1.65
C THR A 275 -3.63 9.29 1.99
N PHE A 276 -2.45 8.74 1.67
CA PHE A 276 -2.03 7.47 2.24
C PHE A 276 -0.51 7.43 2.44
N GLY A 277 -0.10 6.74 3.49
CA GLY A 277 1.28 6.27 3.65
C GLY A 277 1.46 4.96 2.91
N LEU A 278 2.45 4.87 2.03
CA LEU A 278 2.90 3.65 1.39
C LEU A 278 4.29 3.32 1.91
N ALA A 279 4.43 2.24 2.68
CA ALA A 279 5.69 1.88 3.30
C ALA A 279 6.08 0.43 3.04
N TYR A 280 7.37 0.23 2.83
CA TYR A 280 8.01 -1.04 2.56
C TYR A 280 8.84 -1.43 3.76
N PHE A 281 8.47 -2.50 4.44
CA PHE A 281 9.19 -3.06 5.56
C PHE A 281 9.87 -4.36 5.16
N ARG A 282 11.01 -4.64 5.79
CA ARG A 282 11.74 -5.91 5.66
C ARG A 282 10.81 -7.11 5.77
N ASP A 283 9.95 -7.08 6.77
CA ASP A 283 8.93 -8.08 7.04
C ASP A 283 7.85 -7.53 7.96
N LEU A 284 6.89 -8.39 8.27
CA LEU A 284 5.72 -8.03 9.07
C LEU A 284 6.11 -7.70 10.51
N GLU A 285 7.13 -8.37 11.05
CA GLU A 285 7.59 -8.15 12.43
C GLU A 285 8.16 -6.73 12.61
N HIS A 286 8.91 -6.23 11.62
CA HIS A 286 9.44 -4.86 11.65
C HIS A 286 8.31 -3.82 11.60
N LEU A 287 7.31 -4.05 10.74
CA LEU A 287 6.11 -3.22 10.70
C LEU A 287 5.36 -3.23 12.04
N GLU A 288 5.13 -4.42 12.62
CA GLU A 288 4.47 -4.58 13.92
C GLU A 288 5.23 -3.88 15.04
N ARG A 289 6.56 -3.99 15.05
CA ARG A 289 7.42 -3.36 16.05
C ARG A 289 7.34 -1.84 15.97
N TRP A 290 7.47 -1.27 14.77
CA TRP A 290 7.35 0.17 14.58
C TRP A 290 5.97 0.67 15.03
N ALA A 291 4.89 0.02 14.56
CA ALA A 291 3.53 0.40 14.94
C ALA A 291 3.26 0.24 16.45
N LYS A 292 3.89 -0.72 17.10
CA LYS A 292 3.67 -0.98 18.53
C LYS A 292 4.44 -0.07 19.47
N SER A 293 5.69 0.23 19.16
CA SER A 293 6.61 0.83 20.12
C SER A 293 7.27 2.12 19.68
N HIS A 294 7.24 2.47 18.39
CA HIS A 294 7.90 3.69 17.95
C HIS A 294 7.12 4.93 18.44
N PRO A 295 7.77 5.93 19.06
CA PRO A 295 7.11 7.09 19.62
C PRO A 295 6.20 7.83 18.63
N THR A 296 6.60 7.92 17.36
CA THR A 296 5.79 8.59 16.32
C THR A 296 4.45 7.88 16.11
N HIS A 297 4.43 6.54 15.93
CA HIS A 297 3.17 5.83 15.76
C HIS A 297 2.32 5.80 17.05
N VAL A 298 2.95 5.67 18.21
CA VAL A 298 2.23 5.75 19.50
C VAL A 298 1.55 7.11 19.67
N GLN A 299 2.19 8.19 19.24
CA GLN A 299 1.58 9.53 19.22
C GLN A 299 0.43 9.63 18.22
N ILE A 300 0.57 9.07 17.01
CA ILE A 300 -0.52 9.02 16.01
C ILE A 300 -1.73 8.31 16.60
N PHE A 301 -1.53 7.11 17.15
CA PHE A 301 -2.60 6.32 17.76
C PHE A 301 -3.24 7.06 18.94
N GLY A 302 -2.42 7.67 19.81
CA GLY A 302 -2.90 8.47 20.93
C GLY A 302 -3.71 9.69 20.50
N SER A 303 -3.30 10.40 19.44
CA SER A 303 -4.04 11.52 18.86
C SER A 303 -5.36 11.07 18.26
N PHE A 304 -5.35 9.98 17.49
CA PHE A 304 -6.57 9.39 16.93
C PHE A 304 -7.57 8.98 18.02
N MET A 305 -7.11 8.34 19.10
CA MET A 305 -8.01 7.96 20.19
C MET A 305 -8.64 9.17 20.89
N LYS A 306 -7.88 10.26 21.10
CA LYS A 306 -8.44 11.52 21.62
C LYS A 306 -9.48 12.11 20.67
N TYR A 307 -9.17 12.13 19.38
CA TYR A 307 -10.08 12.58 18.32
C TYR A 307 -11.41 11.81 18.33
N VAL A 308 -11.36 10.47 18.35
CA VAL A 308 -12.57 9.63 18.37
C VAL A 308 -13.40 9.88 19.64
N GLN A 309 -12.75 10.04 20.79
CA GLN A 309 -13.42 10.37 22.05
C GLN A 309 -14.10 11.75 21.99
N GLU A 310 -13.41 12.77 21.47
CA GLU A 310 -13.97 14.11 21.29
C GLU A 310 -15.17 14.15 20.34
N MET A 311 -15.21 13.24 19.38
CA MET A 311 -16.32 13.08 18.43
C MET A 311 -17.42 12.14 18.96
N ASN A 312 -17.35 11.68 20.22
CA ASN A 312 -18.28 10.71 20.80
C ASN A 312 -18.46 9.46 19.92
N PHE A 313 -17.37 8.98 19.31
CA PHE A 313 -17.37 7.84 18.38
C PHE A 313 -18.24 8.02 17.13
N GLN A 314 -18.70 9.24 16.83
CA GLN A 314 -19.42 9.61 15.61
C GLN A 314 -18.47 10.29 14.64
N VAL A 315 -17.80 9.48 13.82
CA VAL A 315 -16.69 9.92 12.97
C VAL A 315 -17.04 9.73 11.49
N ASN A 316 -16.90 10.78 10.70
CA ASN A 316 -16.97 10.77 9.23
C ASN A 316 -15.61 10.56 8.57
N LEU A 317 -14.50 10.81 9.29
CA LEU A 317 -13.16 10.43 8.83
C LEU A 317 -13.12 8.93 8.58
N LYS A 318 -12.75 8.54 7.35
CA LYS A 318 -12.60 7.14 6.98
C LYS A 318 -11.13 6.79 6.97
N LEU A 319 -10.81 5.70 7.64
CA LEU A 319 -9.46 5.15 7.72
C LEU A 319 -9.50 3.73 7.15
N PHE A 320 -8.44 3.38 6.45
CA PHE A 320 -8.24 2.01 5.99
C PHE A 320 -6.76 1.67 5.95
N HIS A 321 -6.47 0.38 5.91
CA HIS A 321 -5.23 -0.07 5.33
C HIS A 321 -5.39 -1.39 4.60
N GLU A 322 -4.46 -1.64 3.69
CA GLU A 322 -4.15 -2.95 3.12
C GLU A 322 -2.69 -3.27 3.44
N VAL A 323 -2.45 -4.46 3.98
CA VAL A 323 -1.11 -4.94 4.32
C VAL A 323 -0.87 -6.25 3.60
N MET A 324 0.30 -6.39 2.98
CA MET A 324 0.70 -7.57 2.25
C MET A 324 2.05 -8.08 2.74
N SER A 325 2.25 -9.39 2.78
CA SER A 325 3.55 -10.05 3.01
C SER A 325 3.85 -10.93 1.80
N ILE A 326 4.72 -10.47 0.91
CA ILE A 326 4.88 -11.04 -0.43
C ILE A 326 6.17 -11.88 -0.51
N PRO A 327 6.14 -13.10 -1.07
CA PRO A 327 7.36 -13.88 -1.31
C PRO A 327 8.18 -13.30 -2.47
N SER A 328 9.47 -13.61 -2.54
CA SER A 328 10.40 -12.90 -3.46
C SER A 328 10.04 -13.04 -4.94
N GLN A 329 9.53 -14.20 -5.35
CA GLN A 329 9.14 -14.49 -6.73
C GLN A 329 7.86 -13.76 -7.17
N SER A 330 7.07 -13.24 -6.22
CA SER A 330 5.82 -12.52 -6.47
C SER A 330 6.03 -11.00 -6.51
N GLN A 331 7.25 -10.56 -6.85
CA GLN A 331 7.65 -9.15 -6.85
C GLN A 331 8.37 -8.79 -8.16
N TYR A 332 8.11 -7.59 -8.66
CA TYR A 332 8.75 -7.02 -9.84
C TYR A 332 9.12 -5.57 -9.53
N PHE A 333 10.41 -5.26 -9.54
CA PHE A 333 10.90 -3.90 -9.29
C PHE A 333 11.86 -3.47 -10.39
N GLU A 334 11.52 -2.39 -11.06
CA GLU A 334 12.35 -1.80 -12.09
C GLU A 334 12.28 -0.28 -12.09
N TYR A 335 13.44 0.33 -12.30
CA TYR A 335 13.64 1.77 -12.26
C TYR A 335 14.44 2.18 -13.49
N ILE A 336 14.01 3.23 -14.16
CA ILE A 336 14.62 3.77 -15.37
C ILE A 336 14.90 5.25 -15.11
N ARG A 337 16.17 5.67 -15.14
CA ARG A 337 16.62 7.05 -14.89
C ARG A 337 16.14 7.67 -13.57
N CYS A 338 15.75 6.84 -12.60
CA CYS A 338 15.44 7.29 -11.25
C CYS A 338 16.73 7.72 -10.53
N HIS A 339 16.62 8.57 -9.50
CA HIS A 339 17.79 8.88 -8.69
C HIS A 339 18.07 7.69 -7.75
N ASN A 340 19.28 7.61 -7.22
CA ASN A 340 19.72 6.48 -6.39
C ASN A 340 19.02 6.35 -5.02
N LYS A 341 17.98 7.17 -4.76
CA LYS A 341 17.17 7.16 -3.54
C LYS A 341 15.69 6.88 -3.81
N THR A 342 15.31 6.65 -5.06
CA THR A 342 13.93 6.37 -5.45
C THR A 342 13.50 4.98 -5.00
N GLY A 343 12.39 4.90 -4.26
CA GLY A 343 11.81 3.62 -3.84
C GLY A 343 12.83 2.72 -3.15
N LEU A 344 12.94 1.48 -3.64
CA LEU A 344 13.82 0.47 -3.08
C LEU A 344 15.29 0.64 -3.50
N LEU A 345 15.60 1.53 -4.46
CA LEU A 345 17.00 1.88 -4.81
C LEU A 345 17.74 2.52 -3.64
N ASN A 346 17.03 3.17 -2.71
CA ASN A 346 17.61 3.79 -1.51
C ASN A 346 18.45 2.82 -0.67
N THR A 347 18.17 1.52 -0.83
CA THR A 347 18.75 0.44 -0.05
C THR A 347 19.79 -0.37 -0.82
N LEU A 348 20.17 0.02 -2.03
CA LEU A 348 21.23 -0.67 -2.78
C LEU A 348 22.61 -0.60 -2.10
#